data_AF-A0A942LEY0-F1
#
_entry.id   AF-A0A942LEY0-F1
#
_cell.length_a   1.000
_cell.length_b   1.000
_cell.length_c   1.000
_cell.angle_alpha   90.00
_cell.angle_beta   90.00
_cell.angle_gamma   90.00
#
_symmetry.space_group_name_H-M   'P 1'
#
loop_
_entity.id
_entity.type
_entity.pdbx_description
1 polymer ?
#
loop_
_entity_poly.entity_id
_entity_poly.type
_entity_poly.pdbx_seq_one_letter_code
_entity_poly.pdbx_strand_id
1 'polypeptide(L)'
;MQFTHEHEQIRSTIRRWIAEKVNPHVDAWEEAEIFPAHELFRQMGDLGLLGLNKPTEFGGMGLDYSYGALLAEELAQINCGGIPMAIGV
;
A
#
# COMPACT_ATOMS: atom_id res chain seq x y z
N MET A 1 -4.20 -3.55 17.94
CA MET A 1 -3.22 -4.59 17.55
C MET A 1 -1.87 -4.21 18.14
N GLN A 2 -1.06 -5.17 18.62
CA GLN A 2 0.32 -4.87 19.04
C GLN A 2 1.25 -5.07 17.84
N PHE A 3 2.01 -4.04 17.46
CA PHE A 3 2.95 -4.15 16.34
C PHE A 3 4.25 -4.83 16.78
N THR A 4 4.71 -5.76 15.96
CA THR A 4 6.06 -6.34 16.09
C THR A 4 7.09 -5.44 15.42
N HIS A 5 8.36 -5.81 15.52
CA HIS A 5 9.42 -5.10 14.81
C HIS A 5 9.24 -5.16 13.27
N GLU A 6 8.84 -6.32 12.75
CA GLU A 6 8.58 -6.54 11.33
C GLU A 6 7.40 -5.69 10.83
N HIS A 7 6.36 -5.55 11.65
CA HIS A 7 5.25 -4.63 11.33
C HIS A 7 5.74 -3.20 11.15
N GLU A 8 6.58 -2.71 12.07
CA GLU A 8 7.10 -1.35 12.00
C GLU A 8 8.02 -1.12 10.79
N GLN A 9 8.76 -2.16 10.35
CA GLN A 9 9.55 -2.11 9.12
C GLN A 9 8.68 -1.96 7.87
N ILE A 10 7.61 -2.76 7.76
CA ILE A 10 6.67 -2.69 6.64
C ILE A 10 5.92 -1.36 6.67
N ARG A 11 5.43 -0.94 7.85
CA ARG A 11 4.80 0.36 8.07
C ARG A 11 5.66 1.52 7.59
N SER A 12 6.92 1.56 8.00
CA SER A 12 7.87 2.60 7.60
C SER A 12 8.07 2.64 6.08
N THR A 13 8.12 1.47 5.45
CA THR A 13 8.21 1.33 4.00
C THR A 13 6.98 1.89 3.30
N ILE A 14 5.77 1.55 3.76
CA ILE A 14 4.51 2.05 3.18
C ILE A 14 4.42 3.57 3.36
N ARG A 15 4.68 4.10 4.56
CA ARG A 15 4.62 5.55 4.85
C ARG A 15 5.53 6.35 3.94
N ARG A 16 6.78 5.90 3.78
CA ARG A 16 7.75 6.55 2.90
C ARG A 16 7.29 6.53 1.45
N TRP A 17 6.80 5.39 0.98
CA TRP A 17 6.25 5.28 -0.37
C TRP A 17 5.06 6.24 -0.58
N ILE A 18 4.12 6.31 0.35
CA ILE A 18 2.99 7.25 0.29
C ILE A 18 3.48 8.70 0.24
N ALA A 19 4.40 9.08 1.14
CA ALA A 19 4.91 10.44 1.25
C ALA A 19 5.74 10.88 0.04
N GLU A 20 6.49 9.97 -0.58
CA GLU A 20 7.41 10.30 -1.68
C GLU A 20 6.79 10.08 -3.07
N LYS A 21 5.88 9.12 -3.22
CA LYS A 21 5.40 8.64 -4.53
C LYS A 21 3.92 8.87 -4.78
N VAL A 22 3.12 9.11 -3.74
CA VAL A 22 1.66 9.21 -3.87
C VAL A 22 1.17 10.61 -3.53
N ASN A 23 1.26 11.01 -2.26
CA ASN A 23 0.66 12.25 -1.76
C ASN A 23 1.12 13.53 -2.47
N PRO A 24 2.39 13.67 -2.93
CA PRO A 24 2.80 14.86 -3.69
C PRO A 24 2.08 15.06 -5.04
N HIS A 25 1.43 14.01 -5.56
CA HIS A 25 0.80 14.02 -6.87
C HIS A 25 -0.73 13.89 -6.83
N VAL A 26 -1.32 13.64 -5.65
CA VAL A 26 -2.75 13.36 -5.49
C VAL A 26 -3.62 14.48 -6.07
N ASP A 27 -3.36 15.74 -5.75
CA ASP A 27 -4.19 16.87 -6.23
C ASP A 27 -4.25 16.93 -7.76
N ALA A 28 -3.10 16.71 -8.42
CA ALA A 28 -3.02 16.70 -9.88
C ALA A 28 -3.74 15.50 -10.51
N TRP A 29 -3.72 14.34 -9.83
CA TRP A 29 -4.43 13.15 -10.30
C TRP A 29 -5.94 13.24 -10.09
N GLU A 30 -6.38 13.86 -8.99
CA GLU A 30 -7.80 14.15 -8.75
C GLU A 30 -8.33 15.17 -9.77
N GLU A 31 -7.59 16.24 -10.06
CA GLU A 31 -7.97 17.21 -11.11
C GLU A 31 -8.03 16.58 -12.50
N ALA A 32 -7.11 15.65 -12.81
CA ALA A 32 -7.09 14.92 -14.08
C ALA A 32 -8.07 13.74 -14.14
N GLU A 33 -8.77 13.42 -13.03
CA GLU A 33 -9.63 12.25 -12.86
C GLU A 33 -8.93 10.91 -13.18
N ILE A 34 -7.60 10.88 -13.09
CA ILE A 34 -6.79 9.70 -13.40
C ILE A 34 -5.48 9.69 -12.60
N PHE A 35 -5.12 8.51 -12.10
CA PHE A 35 -3.82 8.25 -11.47
C PHE A 35 -3.04 7.19 -12.26
N PRO A 36 -1.70 7.14 -12.16
CA PRO A 36 -0.87 6.21 -12.91
C PRO A 36 -0.92 4.79 -12.31
N ALA A 37 -2.09 4.13 -12.41
CA ALA A 37 -2.36 2.86 -11.74
C ALA A 37 -1.29 1.80 -12.00
N HIS A 38 -0.95 1.55 -13.27
CA HIS A 38 0.06 0.55 -13.64
C HIS A 38 1.43 0.80 -12.99
N GLU A 39 1.82 2.06 -12.82
CA GLU A 39 3.08 2.41 -12.18
C GLU A 39 3.02 2.18 -10.67
N LEU A 40 1.96 2.66 -10.00
CA LEU A 40 1.81 2.49 -8.55
C LEU A 40 1.69 1.01 -8.17
N PHE A 41 0.89 0.22 -8.90
CA PHE A 41 0.78 -1.23 -8.65
C PHE A 41 2.09 -1.96 -8.89
N ARG A 42 2.88 -1.57 -9.92
CA ARG A 42 4.21 -2.15 -10.12
C ARG A 42 5.13 -1.84 -8.94
N GLN A 43 5.19 -0.58 -8.49
CA GLN A 43 6.00 -0.20 -7.33
C GLN A 43 5.59 -0.98 -6.07
N MET A 44 4.28 -1.13 -5.81
CA MET A 44 3.81 -1.93 -4.67
C MET A 44 4.15 -3.41 -4.79
N GLY A 45 4.10 -3.97 -6.01
CA GLY A 45 4.54 -5.34 -6.29
C GLY A 45 6.04 -5.53 -6.02
N ASP A 46 6.88 -4.60 -6.47
CA ASP A 46 8.32 -4.61 -6.22
C ASP A 46 8.66 -4.49 -4.73
N LEU A 47 7.82 -3.79 -3.96
CA LEU A 47 7.92 -3.69 -2.49
C LEU A 47 7.33 -4.91 -1.75
N GLY A 48 6.72 -5.87 -2.45
CA GLY A 48 6.07 -7.04 -1.85
C GLY A 48 4.77 -6.72 -1.10
N LEU A 49 4.20 -5.53 -1.30
CA LEU A 49 3.01 -5.08 -0.56
C LEU A 49 1.71 -5.64 -1.12
N LEU A 50 1.74 -6.25 -2.31
CA LEU A 50 0.59 -6.90 -2.92
C LEU A 50 0.51 -8.36 -2.45
N GLY A 51 -0.57 -8.72 -1.75
CA GLY A 51 -0.80 -10.08 -1.30
C GLY A 51 0.00 -10.48 -0.05
N LEU A 52 0.22 -9.55 0.89
CA LEU A 52 0.94 -9.79 2.16
C LEU A 52 0.48 -11.08 2.88
N ASN A 53 -0.82 -11.31 2.96
CA ASN A 53 -1.41 -12.45 3.64
C ASN A 53 -1.79 -13.63 2.73
N LYS A 54 -1.40 -13.58 1.45
CA LYS A 54 -1.67 -14.66 0.50
C LYS A 54 -0.56 -15.71 0.59
N PRO A 55 -0.88 -17.00 0.33
CA PRO A 55 0.13 -18.05 0.34
C PRO A 55 1.28 -17.79 -0.65
N THR A 56 2.48 -18.21 -0.28
CA THR A 56 3.69 -18.03 -1.09
C THR A 56 3.66 -18.79 -2.41
N GLU A 57 2.93 -19.90 -2.48
CA GLU A 57 2.71 -20.68 -3.71
C GLU A 57 1.99 -19.87 -4.82
N PHE A 58 1.28 -18.80 -4.44
CA PHE A 58 0.60 -17.88 -5.36
C PHE A 58 1.33 -16.53 -5.50
N GLY A 59 2.56 -16.43 -4.99
CA GLY A 59 3.36 -15.20 -5.03
C GLY A 59 3.08 -14.20 -3.90
N GLY A 60 2.32 -14.58 -2.87
CA GLY A 60 2.15 -13.77 -1.66
C GLY A 60 3.29 -13.92 -0.66
N MET A 61 3.22 -13.21 0.47
CA MET A 61 4.25 -13.28 1.51
C MET A 61 3.95 -14.29 2.63
N GLY A 62 2.76 -14.89 2.66
CA GLY A 62 2.36 -15.86 3.68
C GLY A 62 2.28 -15.29 5.11
N LEU A 63 2.17 -13.96 5.25
CA LEU A 63 2.04 -13.29 6.53
C LEU A 63 0.62 -13.44 7.09
N ASP A 64 0.44 -13.23 8.38
CA ASP A 64 -0.89 -13.32 8.98
C ASP A 64 -1.76 -12.06 8.72
N TYR A 65 -3.03 -12.10 9.12
CA TYR A 65 -4.00 -11.04 8.85
C TYR A 65 -3.65 -9.67 9.46
N SER A 66 -2.82 -9.62 10.50
CA SER A 66 -2.36 -8.38 11.11
C SER A 66 -1.65 -7.46 10.10
N TYR A 67 -0.93 -8.04 9.13
CA TYR A 67 -0.25 -7.30 8.07
C TYR A 67 -1.20 -6.73 7.03
N GLY A 68 -2.32 -7.42 6.76
CA GLY A 68 -3.40 -6.87 5.94
C GLY A 68 -4.08 -5.69 6.62
N ALA A 69 -4.33 -5.78 7.92
CA ALA A 69 -4.86 -4.67 8.72
C ALA A 69 -3.88 -3.49 8.78
N LEU A 70 -2.58 -3.75 8.97
CA LEU A 70 -1.52 -2.75 8.90
C LEU A 70 -1.55 -2.02 7.55
N LEU A 71 -1.58 -2.75 6.43
CA LEU A 71 -1.64 -2.13 5.10
C LEU A 71 -2.86 -1.22 4.96
N ALA A 72 -4.04 -1.67 5.37
CA ALA A 72 -5.26 -0.86 5.34
C ALA A 72 -5.15 0.41 6.20
N GLU A 73 -4.58 0.31 7.41
CA GLU A 73 -4.34 1.48 8.28
C GLU A 73 -3.39 2.50 7.63
N GLU A 74 -2.34 2.03 6.96
CA GLU A 74 -1.36 2.92 6.34
C GLU A 74 -1.87 3.53 5.03
N LEU A 75 -2.67 2.80 4.23
CA LEU A 75 -3.32 3.35 3.04
C LEU A 75 -4.29 4.49 3.37
N ALA A 76 -4.83 4.55 4.59
CA ALA A 76 -5.64 5.67 5.05
C ALA A 76 -4.86 7.01 5.17
N GLN A 77 -3.52 6.98 5.03
CA GLN A 77 -2.69 8.18 4.98
C GLN A 77 -2.59 8.79 3.57
N ILE A 78 -3.20 8.17 2.56
CA ILE A 78 -3.26 8.73 1.20
C ILE A 78 -4.33 9.82 1.16
N ASN A 79 -3.99 10.99 0.60
CA ASN A 79 -4.85 12.18 0.59
C ASN A 79 -6.06 12.11 -0.37
N CYS A 80 -6.47 10.92 -0.80
CA CYS A 80 -7.65 10.68 -1.63
C CYS A 80 -8.26 9.31 -1.33
N GLY A 81 -9.53 9.10 -1.68
CA GLY A 81 -10.20 7.80 -1.51
C GLY A 81 -9.96 6.80 -2.64
N GLY A 82 -9.71 7.26 -3.86
CA GLY A 82 -9.67 6.41 -5.06
C GLY A 82 -8.53 5.39 -5.05
N ILE A 83 -7.33 5.82 -4.69
CA ILE A 83 -6.12 4.96 -4.69
C ILE A 83 -6.18 3.88 -3.61
N PRO A 84 -6.48 4.19 -2.32
CA PRO A 84 -6.67 3.16 -1.28
C PRO A 84 -7.73 2.13 -1.67
N MET A 85 -8.86 2.59 -2.23
CA MET A 85 -9.90 1.67 -2.71
C MET A 85 -9.35 0.76 -3.80
N ALA A 86 -8.68 1.29 -4.82
CA ALA A 86 -8.13 0.47 -5.91
C ALA A 86 -7.16 -0.62 -5.42
N ILE A 87 -6.38 -0.34 -4.37
CA ILE A 87 -5.40 -1.28 -3.80
C ILE A 87 -6.03 -2.31 -2.87
N GLY A 88 -7.03 -1.88 -2.08
CA GLY A 88 -7.59 -2.67 -0.98
C GLY A 88 -8.71 -3.66 -1.36
N VAL A 89 -9.18 -3.67 -2.62
CA VAL A 89 -10.22 -4.62 -3.09
C VAL A 89 -9.68 -6.02 -3.35
#